data_AF-A0A1A8W1I9-F1
#
_entry.id   AF-A0A1A8W1I9-F1
#
_cell.length_a   1.000
_cell.length_b   1.000
_cell.length_c   1.000
_cell.angle_alpha   90.00
_cell.angle_beta   90.00
_cell.angle_gamma   90.00
#
_symmetry.space_group_name_H-M   'P 1'
#
loop_
_entity.id
_entity.type
_entity.pdbx_description
1 polymer ?
#
loop_
_entity_poly.entity_id
_entity_poly.type
_entity_poly.pdbx_seq_one_letter_code
_entity_poly.pdbx_strand_id
1 'polypeptide(L)'
;MKNAFHVNNRNKTEMKKKKWRKILYEDQGYEDNYVHNSFLSSLLTNFGIKYKYSHVCYSMLCVNYQITIVLFLLLAYYCIDKSIASHKYYFCKK
;
A
#
# COMPACT_ATOMS: atom_id res chain seq x y z
N MET A 1 34.34 -53.86 -18.35
CA MET A 1 33.00 -53.50 -18.87
C MET A 1 32.01 -53.73 -17.73
N LYS A 2 31.46 -52.66 -17.13
CA LYS A 2 30.03 -52.30 -17.20
C LYS A 2 29.10 -53.36 -16.56
N ASN A 3 28.26 -53.12 -15.56
CA ASN A 3 27.67 -51.89 -15.03
C ASN A 3 27.07 -52.16 -13.63
N ALA A 4 27.13 -51.14 -12.78
CA ALA A 4 26.34 -51.03 -11.55
C ALA A 4 24.84 -51.05 -11.89
N PHE A 5 24.09 -51.95 -11.25
CA PHE A 5 22.64 -51.97 -11.31
C PHE A 5 22.09 -50.85 -10.41
N HIS A 6 21.59 -49.81 -11.06
CA HIS A 6 21.09 -48.59 -10.47
C HIS A 6 19.73 -48.84 -9.79
N VAL A 7 19.75 -49.14 -8.48
CA VAL A 7 18.53 -49.17 -7.65
C VAL A 7 18.07 -47.73 -7.43
N ASN A 8 17.12 -47.27 -8.25
CA ASN A 8 16.54 -45.93 -8.15
C ASN A 8 15.38 -45.95 -7.12
N ASN A 9 15.72 -45.78 -5.85
CA ASN A 9 14.73 -45.70 -4.78
C ASN A 9 14.13 -44.29 -4.74
N ARG A 10 13.08 -44.05 -5.53
CA ARG A 10 12.28 -42.82 -5.48
C ARG A 10 11.43 -42.82 -4.22
N ASN A 11 12.05 -42.48 -3.10
CA ASN A 11 11.34 -42.16 -1.87
C ASN A 11 10.53 -40.88 -2.10
N LYS A 12 9.25 -41.08 -2.44
CA LYS A 12 8.23 -40.03 -2.51
C LYS A 12 8.00 -39.55 -1.08
N THR A 13 8.76 -38.55 -0.64
CA THR A 13 8.61 -37.92 0.67
C THR A 13 7.29 -37.19 0.70
N GLU A 14 6.28 -37.86 1.26
CA GLU A 14 5.03 -37.24 1.68
C GLU A 14 5.37 -36.04 2.58
N MET A 15 5.17 -34.82 2.06
CA MET A 15 5.38 -33.59 2.83
C MET A 15 4.30 -33.49 3.90
N LYS A 16 4.52 -34.18 5.03
CA LYS A 16 3.72 -34.00 6.25
C LYS A 16 3.68 -32.51 6.57
N LYS A 17 2.47 -31.93 6.60
CA LYS A 17 2.27 -30.53 6.99
C LYS A 17 2.87 -30.33 8.39
N LYS A 18 3.98 -29.60 8.46
CA LYS A 18 4.68 -29.34 9.72
C LYS A 18 3.76 -28.49 10.60
N LYS A 19 3.42 -28.99 11.79
CA LYS A 19 2.64 -28.24 12.78
C LYS A 19 3.43 -27.01 13.19
N TRP A 20 2.77 -25.85 13.34
CA TRP A 20 3.40 -24.62 13.81
C TRP A 20 4.08 -24.86 15.16
N ARG A 21 5.37 -24.56 15.22
CA ARG A 21 6.24 -24.67 16.41
C ARG A 21 7.32 -23.59 16.30
N LYS A 22 7.87 -23.15 17.43
CA LYS A 22 9.07 -22.30 17.44
C LYS A 22 10.25 -23.09 16.86
N ILE A 23 10.80 -22.64 15.73
CA ILE A 23 11.87 -23.31 14.99
C ILE A 23 13.27 -22.74 15.29
N LEU A 24 13.39 -21.79 16.22
CA LEU A 24 14.58 -20.95 16.39
C LEU A 24 15.89 -21.73 16.64
N TYR A 25 15.80 -22.88 17.31
CA TYR A 25 16.95 -23.74 17.62
C TYR A 25 16.92 -25.08 16.86
N GLU A 26 16.01 -25.23 15.89
CA GLU A 26 16.04 -26.40 15.02
C GLU A 26 17.10 -26.18 13.95
N ASP A 27 17.95 -27.17 13.74
CA ASP A 27 18.89 -27.17 12.61
C ASP A 27 18.10 -27.02 11.30
N GLN A 28 18.34 -25.91 10.60
CA GLN A 28 17.70 -25.59 9.33
C GLN A 28 18.50 -26.11 8.13
N GLY A 29 19.68 -26.70 8.34
CA GLY A 29 20.59 -27.12 7.28
C GLY A 29 21.30 -25.95 6.58
N TYR A 30 21.39 -24.81 7.26
CA TYR A 30 22.06 -23.60 6.79
C TYR A 30 23.00 -23.10 7.89
N GLU A 31 24.12 -22.53 7.48
CA GLU A 31 25.06 -21.86 8.39
C GLU A 31 24.35 -20.75 9.19
N ASP A 32 24.78 -20.51 10.44
CA ASP A 32 24.20 -19.46 11.30
C ASP A 32 24.27 -18.05 10.64
N ASN A 33 25.26 -17.84 9.77
CA ASN A 33 25.46 -16.60 9.02
C ASN A 33 24.89 -16.65 7.59
N TYR A 34 24.00 -17.61 7.29
CA TYR A 34 23.48 -17.78 5.95
C TYR A 34 22.59 -16.61 5.54
N VAL A 35 23.01 -15.91 4.48
CA VAL A 35 22.21 -14.90 3.80
C VAL A 35 22.02 -15.34 2.36
N HIS A 36 20.77 -15.44 1.92
CA HIS A 36 20.45 -15.81 0.55
C HIS A 36 20.95 -14.71 -0.41
N ASN A 37 21.52 -15.08 -1.57
CA ASN A 37 22.07 -14.11 -2.53
C ASN A 37 21.05 -13.05 -3.01
N SER A 38 19.76 -13.41 -2.98
CA SER A 38 18.65 -12.52 -3.33
C SER A 38 18.15 -11.64 -2.18
N PHE A 39 18.65 -11.83 -0.95
CA PHE A 39 18.21 -11.08 0.24
C PHE A 39 18.33 -9.57 0.04
N LEU A 40 19.50 -9.11 -0.43
CA LEU A 40 19.74 -7.69 -0.71
C LEU A 40 18.87 -7.17 -1.86
N SER A 41 18.60 -7.99 -2.88
CA SER A 41 17.69 -7.65 -3.96
C SER A 41 16.24 -7.53 -3.50
N SER A 42 15.84 -8.37 -2.54
CA SER A 42 14.51 -8.31 -1.91
C SER A 42 14.36 -7.11 -0.97
N LEU A 43 15.44 -6.62 -0.36
CA LEU A 43 15.43 -5.36 0.39
C LEU A 43 15.25 -4.13 -0.52
N LEU A 44 15.59 -4.27 -1.79
CA LEU A 44 15.42 -3.24 -2.82
C LEU A 44 13.95 -3.06 -3.27
N THR A 45 12.98 -3.27 -2.37
CA THR A 45 11.58 -2.92 -2.62
C THR A 45 11.46 -1.43 -2.88
N ASN A 46 10.77 -1.04 -3.96
CA ASN A 46 10.57 0.33 -4.46
C ASN A 46 11.71 0.96 -5.26
N PHE A 47 12.79 0.22 -5.55
CA PHE A 47 13.84 0.72 -6.43
C PHE A 47 13.34 0.77 -7.87
N GLY A 48 13.04 1.98 -8.37
CA GLY A 48 12.57 2.20 -9.73
C GLY A 48 11.12 2.67 -9.85
N ILE A 49 10.40 2.88 -8.75
CA ILE A 49 9.11 3.57 -8.83
C ILE A 49 9.37 5.06 -9.08
N LYS A 50 9.48 5.42 -10.36
CA LYS A 50 9.59 6.80 -10.83
C LYS A 50 8.24 7.49 -10.70
N TYR A 51 7.82 7.78 -9.46
CA TYR A 51 6.71 8.70 -9.26
C TYR A 51 7.16 10.08 -9.75
N LYS A 52 6.60 10.52 -10.89
CA LYS A 52 6.71 11.93 -11.28
C LYS A 52 5.90 12.71 -10.25
N TYR A 53 6.58 13.40 -9.33
CA TYR A 53 5.97 14.23 -8.29
C TYR A 53 4.87 15.15 -8.87
N SER A 54 5.14 15.74 -10.03
CA SER A 54 4.19 16.56 -10.78
C SER A 54 2.86 15.84 -11.10
N HIS A 55 2.89 14.55 -11.43
CA HIS A 55 1.67 13.78 -11.71
C HIS A 55 0.83 13.59 -10.44
N VAL A 56 1.47 13.28 -9.31
CA VAL A 56 0.78 13.12 -8.02
C VAL A 56 0.15 14.44 -7.59
N CYS A 57 0.89 15.55 -7.71
CA CYS A 57 0.37 16.88 -7.40
C CYS A 57 -0.81 17.26 -8.32
N TYR A 58 -0.71 16.97 -9.62
CA TYR A 58 -1.79 17.25 -10.57
C TYR A 58 -3.07 16.48 -10.23
N SER A 59 -2.96 15.18 -9.98
CA SER A 59 -4.09 14.35 -9.56
C SER A 59 -4.71 14.84 -8.25
N MET A 60 -3.87 15.18 -7.27
CA MET A 60 -4.33 15.72 -5.99
C MET A 60 -5.03 17.07 -6.16
N LEU A 61 -4.49 17.97 -6.99
CA LEU A 61 -5.08 19.29 -7.23
C LEU A 61 -6.42 19.20 -7.95
N CYS A 62 -6.55 18.28 -8.91
CA CYS A 62 -7.80 18.04 -9.62
C CYS A 62 -8.96 17.67 -8.67
N VAL A 63 -8.70 16.75 -7.73
CA VAL A 63 -9.70 16.34 -6.72
C VAL A 63 -10.00 17.49 -5.75
N ASN A 64 -8.97 18.19 -5.27
CA ASN A 64 -9.16 19.33 -4.35
C ASN A 64 -9.94 20.49 -4.99
N TYR A 65 -9.74 20.73 -6.29
CA TYR A 65 -10.44 21.80 -7.00
C TYR A 65 -11.95 21.55 -7.07
N GLN A 66 -12.37 20.31 -7.34
CA GLN A 66 -13.78 19.94 -7.37
C GLN A 66 -14.46 20.18 -6.01
N ILE A 67 -13.80 19.79 -4.91
CA ILE A 67 -14.29 19.99 -3.54
C ILE A 67 -14.36 21.49 -3.21
N THR A 68 -13.35 22.25 -3.64
CA THR A 68 -13.27 23.70 -3.39
C THR A 68 -14.40 24.46 -4.10
N ILE A 69 -14.76 24.09 -5.33
CA ILE A 69 -15.88 24.72 -6.05
C ILE A 69 -17.20 24.52 -5.30
N VAL A 70 -17.48 23.29 -4.86
CA VAL A 70 -18.72 22.99 -4.13
C VAL A 70 -18.77 23.77 -2.81
N LEU A 71 -17.65 23.81 -2.08
CA LEU A 71 -17.55 24.58 -0.84
C LEU A 71 -17.72 26.08 -1.09
N PHE A 72 -17.14 26.62 -2.16
CA PHE A 72 -17.25 28.02 -2.54
C PHE A 72 -18.70 28.40 -2.87
N LEU A 73 -19.43 27.55 -3.61
CA LEU A 73 -20.86 27.73 -3.90
C LEU A 73 -21.72 27.72 -2.63
N LEU A 74 -21.47 26.79 -1.71
CA LEU A 74 -22.15 26.72 -0.42
C LEU A 74 -21.91 27.97 0.43
N LEU A 75 -20.66 28.43 0.51
CA LEU A 75 -20.29 29.66 1.20
C LEU A 75 -20.97 30.88 0.57
N ALA A 76 -20.97 30.99 -0.75
CA ALA A 76 -21.64 32.07 -1.47
C ALA A 76 -23.15 32.08 -1.18
N TYR A 77 -23.79 30.91 -1.22
CA TYR A 77 -25.21 30.77 -0.89
C TYR A 77 -25.49 31.20 0.55
N TYR A 78 -24.70 30.73 1.51
CA TYR A 78 -24.85 31.09 2.93
C TYR A 78 -24.65 32.60 3.17
N CYS A 79 -23.66 33.22 2.51
CA CYS A 79 -23.44 34.66 2.59
C CYS A 79 -24.63 35.44 2.02
N ILE A 80 -25.19 34.99 0.89
CA ILE A 80 -26.36 35.62 0.28
C ILE A 80 -27.56 35.49 1.21
N ASP A 81 -27.86 34.30 1.73
CA ASP A 81 -28.98 34.09 2.66
C ASP A 81 -28.86 34.96 3.93
N LYS A 82 -27.67 35.00 4.54
CA LYS A 82 -27.40 35.86 5.70
C LYS A 82 -27.53 37.35 5.38
N SER A 83 -27.08 37.79 4.19
CA SER A 83 -27.23 39.19 3.76
C SER A 83 -28.69 39.57 3.53
N ILE A 84 -29.50 38.68 2.94
CA ILE A 84 -30.94 38.87 2.75
C ILE A 84 -31.67 38.90 4.10
N ALA A 85 -31.34 37.98 5.00
CA ALA A 85 -31.91 37.92 6.35
C ALA A 85 -31.58 39.18 7.16
N SER A 86 -30.33 39.67 7.07
CA SER A 86 -29.92 40.93 7.67
C SER A 86 -30.71 42.11 7.12
N HIS A 87 -30.84 42.23 5.80
CA HIS A 87 -31.56 43.33 5.16
C HIS A 87 -33.05 43.36 5.54
N LYS A 88 -33.70 42.18 5.65
CA LYS A 88 -35.07 42.05 6.17
C LYS A 88 -35.19 42.48 7.63
N TYR A 89 -34.23 42.12 8.47
CA TYR A 89 -34.24 42.47 9.88
C TYR A 89 -34.07 43.98 10.11
N TYR A 90 -33.22 44.65 9.34
CA TYR A 90 -33.06 46.11 9.41
C TYR A 90 -34.27 46.88 8.86
N PHE A 91 -34.91 46.39 7.80
CA PHE A 91 -36.08 47.06 7.20
C PHE A 91 -37.35 46.87 8.03
N CYS A 92 -37.53 45.74 8.70
CA CYS A 92 -38.73 45.45 9.50
C CYS A 92 -38.72 46.11 10.90
N LYS A 93 -37.58 46.67 11.32
CA LYS A 93 -37.41 47.29 12.65
C LYS A 93 -37.50 48.82 12.64
N LYS A 94 -37.78 49.42 11.48
CA LYS A 94 -37.92 50.87 11.27
C LYS A 94 -39.37 51.18 10.93
#